data_AF-A0A9Q9XV52-F1
#
_entry.id   AF-A0A9Q9XV52-F1
#
_cell.length_a   1.000
_cell.length_b   1.000
_cell.length_c   1.000
_cell.angle_alpha   90.00
_cell.angle_beta   90.00
_cell.angle_gamma   90.00
#
_symmetry.space_group_name_H-M   'P 1'
#
loop_
_entity.id
_entity.type
_entity.pdbx_description
1 polymer ?
#
loop_
_entity_poly.entity_id
_entity_poly.type
_entity_poly.pdbx_seq_one_letter_code
_entity_poly.pdbx_strand_id
1 'polypeptide(L)'
;MASEVLCGLLFRLLLPVCLAAACLFRYNWLSFVYLIYLLLIPLFAEPTKTTMQGHTGRLLKSLCFTSMTFLLLHIIYQITINSLLAGDNIEPNFNCSSWERSIRQLGFESVRGADAGNGIRVFIPDIGMFVVGLVTWLLCRSLENVSQHNSDFELDDQEKEDEEENKKSEKLELEDELLFEDFELGDEDCELPEEEEVDVEDGELEEADVEESTKMKILRQIADVASKLKEIIGNLITSAGKVVVTILLGLTGMMLPSLTSTVYFFTFLGLCTWWSFCRTFDPLLFSCLCVLMAIFSAGHLITLYLYQFQFFQEAVPPGNTYASLFGISPVVQTDCSHTWMFRVNPDLEWHHFVNPIMLLVLYYTLATLIRLWLQESEDMQVKEKAGETEEREEPESSESNMTVYTAEKKRQLWRMAHYRTDERHLLTTQDGCSTPEVCV
;
A
#
# COMPACT_ATOMS: atom_id res chain seq x y z
N MET A 1 -11.31 -12.38 -3.14
CA MET A 1 -11.69 -11.77 -4.45
C MET A 1 -12.68 -10.62 -4.33
N ALA A 2 -14.00 -10.82 -4.13
CA ALA A 2 -14.97 -9.71 -4.19
C ALA A 2 -14.75 -8.61 -3.13
N SER A 3 -14.42 -9.00 -1.91
CA SER A 3 -14.15 -8.09 -0.79
C SER A 3 -12.83 -7.32 -0.94
N GLU A 4 -11.80 -7.92 -1.54
CA GLU A 4 -10.52 -7.26 -1.85
C GLU A 4 -10.68 -6.21 -2.96
N VAL A 5 -11.39 -6.55 -4.03
CA VAL A 5 -11.73 -5.60 -5.11
C VAL A 5 -12.54 -4.44 -4.55
N LEU A 6 -13.46 -4.70 -3.61
CA LEU A 6 -14.24 -3.67 -2.94
C LEU A 6 -13.36 -2.76 -2.06
N CYS A 7 -12.49 -3.29 -1.19
CA CYS A 7 -11.57 -2.47 -0.36
C CYS A 7 -10.60 -1.68 -1.27
N GLY A 8 -10.14 -2.25 -2.38
CA GLY A 8 -9.36 -1.54 -3.41
C GLY A 8 -10.13 -0.38 -4.05
N LEU A 9 -11.37 -0.60 -4.51
CA LEU A 9 -12.23 0.43 -5.09
C LEU A 9 -12.53 1.55 -4.10
N LEU A 10 -12.82 1.21 -2.85
CA LEU A 10 -13.07 2.18 -1.78
C LEU A 10 -11.83 3.05 -1.53
N PHE A 11 -10.65 2.45 -1.46
CA PHE A 11 -9.41 3.17 -1.21
C PHE A 11 -8.94 4.01 -2.41
N ARG A 12 -9.07 3.49 -3.65
CA ARG A 12 -8.56 4.14 -4.87
C ARG A 12 -9.50 5.16 -5.48
N LEU A 13 -10.81 4.99 -5.31
CA LEU A 13 -11.81 5.84 -5.97
C LEU A 13 -12.66 6.57 -4.95
N LEU A 14 -13.38 5.84 -4.08
CA LEU A 14 -14.35 6.49 -3.19
C LEU A 14 -13.68 7.48 -2.24
N LEU A 15 -12.59 7.06 -1.57
CA LEU A 15 -11.90 7.87 -0.58
C LEU A 15 -11.31 9.16 -1.19
N PRO A 16 -10.56 9.12 -2.31
CA PRO A 16 -10.16 10.32 -3.05
C PRO A 16 -11.30 11.22 -3.48
N VAL A 17 -12.40 10.66 -4.00
CA VAL A 17 -13.56 11.46 -4.45
C VAL A 17 -14.22 12.16 -3.26
N CYS A 18 -14.38 11.47 -2.13
CA CYS A 18 -14.92 12.07 -0.90
C CYS A 18 -13.99 13.16 -0.33
N LEU A 19 -12.68 12.94 -0.34
CA LEU A 19 -11.70 13.94 0.09
C LEU A 19 -11.68 15.16 -0.84
N ALA A 20 -11.73 14.95 -2.15
CA ALA A 20 -11.79 16.03 -3.13
C ALA A 20 -13.08 16.84 -2.93
N ALA A 21 -14.22 16.17 -2.75
CA ALA A 21 -15.48 16.83 -2.43
C ALA A 21 -15.37 17.64 -1.12
N ALA A 22 -14.81 17.07 -0.05
CA ALA A 22 -14.59 17.76 1.22
C ALA A 22 -13.74 19.05 1.07
N CYS A 23 -12.73 19.03 0.19
CA CYS A 23 -11.89 20.18 -0.11
C CYS A 23 -12.62 21.24 -0.97
N LEU A 24 -13.50 20.83 -1.89
CA LEU A 24 -14.28 21.75 -2.73
C LEU A 24 -15.42 22.41 -1.95
N PHE A 25 -16.05 21.63 -1.07
CA PHE A 25 -17.14 22.13 -0.24
C PHE A 25 -16.65 23.06 0.85
N ARG A 26 -15.37 23.09 1.25
CA ARG A 26 -14.91 23.95 2.33
C ARG A 26 -13.43 24.28 2.21
N TYR A 27 -13.11 25.57 2.17
CA TYR A 27 -11.75 26.09 2.17
C TYR A 27 -11.37 26.58 3.56
N ASN A 28 -10.76 25.70 4.35
CA ASN A 28 -10.23 26.00 5.67
C ASN A 28 -8.98 25.12 5.95
N TRP A 29 -8.36 25.33 7.11
CA TRP A 29 -7.20 24.54 7.54
C TRP A 29 -7.53 23.06 7.79
N LEU A 30 -8.74 22.71 8.24
CA LEU A 30 -9.14 21.31 8.42
C LEU A 30 -9.22 20.56 7.08
N SER A 31 -9.85 21.18 6.08
CA SER A 31 -9.91 20.68 4.71
C SER A 31 -8.55 20.75 4.02
N PHE A 32 -7.64 21.64 4.42
CA PHE A 32 -6.25 21.60 3.97
C PHE A 32 -5.55 20.31 4.42
N VAL A 33 -5.79 19.85 5.64
CA VAL A 33 -5.28 18.55 6.10
C VAL A 33 -5.87 17.42 5.25
N TYR A 34 -7.16 17.48 4.89
CA TYR A 34 -7.76 16.53 3.95
C TYR A 34 -7.15 16.59 2.55
N LEU A 35 -6.76 17.76 2.06
CA LEU A 35 -6.01 17.90 0.80
C LEU A 35 -4.66 17.17 0.88
N ILE A 36 -3.94 17.25 2.01
CA ILE A 36 -2.69 16.51 2.18
C ILE A 36 -2.94 14.99 2.11
N TYR A 37 -3.99 14.48 2.77
CA TYR A 37 -4.38 13.08 2.63
C TYR A 37 -4.76 12.71 1.19
N LEU A 38 -5.49 13.59 0.49
CA LEU A 38 -5.84 13.40 -0.93
C LEU A 38 -4.59 13.26 -1.80
N LEU A 39 -3.54 14.04 -1.55
CA LEU A 39 -2.30 13.95 -2.30
C LEU A 39 -1.53 12.68 -1.93
N LEU A 40 -1.54 12.27 -0.66
CA LEU A 40 -0.79 11.10 -0.20
C LEU A 40 -1.36 9.76 -0.68
N ILE A 41 -2.68 9.58 -0.78
CA ILE A 41 -3.33 8.30 -1.12
C ILE A 41 -2.76 7.61 -2.38
N PRO A 42 -2.62 8.27 -3.55
CA PRO A 42 -2.11 7.61 -4.75
C PRO A 42 -0.66 7.13 -4.62
N LEU A 43 0.15 7.67 -3.69
CA LEU A 43 1.52 7.19 -3.49
C LEU A 43 1.57 5.85 -2.76
N PHE A 44 0.55 5.53 -1.95
CA PHE A 44 0.54 4.29 -1.18
C PHE A 44 0.00 3.10 -2.00
N ALA A 45 0.51 1.92 -1.66
CA ALA A 45 0.04 0.65 -2.19
C ALA A 45 -1.38 0.35 -1.70
N GLU A 46 -2.09 -0.48 -2.46
CA GLU A 46 -3.46 -0.88 -2.12
C GLU A 46 -3.49 -1.60 -0.77
N PRO A 47 -4.58 -1.42 0.01
CA PRO A 47 -4.75 -2.12 1.26
C PRO A 47 -4.88 -3.64 1.02
N THR A 48 -3.75 -4.32 1.06
CA THR A 48 -3.63 -5.79 1.12
C THR A 48 -3.16 -6.20 2.52
N LYS A 49 -3.25 -7.50 2.86
CA LYS A 49 -2.94 -8.03 4.20
C LYS A 49 -1.57 -7.57 4.73
N THR A 50 -0.53 -7.68 3.89
CA THR A 50 0.84 -7.23 4.19
C THR A 50 0.96 -5.70 4.28
N THR A 51 0.23 -4.99 3.41
CA THR A 51 0.27 -3.52 3.33
C THR A 51 -0.50 -2.85 4.47
N MET A 52 -1.50 -3.51 5.04
CA MET A 52 -2.33 -2.98 6.13
C MET A 52 -1.61 -3.01 7.50
N GLN A 53 -0.68 -3.94 7.70
CA GLN A 53 0.23 -3.90 8.85
C GLN A 53 1.32 -2.81 8.70
N GLY A 54 1.53 -2.35 7.46
CA GLY A 54 2.51 -1.33 7.10
C GLY A 54 2.01 0.12 7.17
N HIS A 55 2.57 0.96 6.30
CA HIS A 55 2.32 2.40 6.28
C HIS A 55 0.90 2.77 5.84
N THR A 56 0.28 2.01 4.93
CA THR A 56 -1.08 2.29 4.44
C THR A 56 -2.12 2.14 5.56
N GLY A 57 -2.01 1.11 6.41
CA GLY A 57 -2.90 0.96 7.56
C GLY A 57 -2.74 2.09 8.59
N ARG A 58 -1.51 2.56 8.82
CA ARG A 58 -1.25 3.73 9.67
C ARG A 58 -1.86 5.00 9.09
N LEU A 59 -1.77 5.20 7.77
CA LEU A 59 -2.41 6.32 7.08
C LEU A 59 -3.92 6.30 7.28
N LEU A 60 -4.57 5.15 7.06
CA LEU A 60 -6.02 5.02 7.21
C LEU A 60 -6.48 5.22 8.66
N LYS A 61 -5.74 4.67 9.63
CA LYS A 61 -5.99 4.90 11.07
C LYS A 61 -5.82 6.38 11.44
N SER A 62 -4.78 7.03 10.92
CA SER A 62 -4.52 8.46 11.11
C SER A 62 -5.65 9.30 10.50
N LEU A 63 -6.11 8.97 9.29
CA LEU A 63 -7.24 9.65 8.65
C LEU A 63 -8.54 9.50 9.47
N CYS A 64 -8.82 8.31 10.00
CA CYS A 64 -9.99 8.09 10.85
C CYS A 64 -9.91 8.89 12.15
N PHE A 65 -8.74 8.90 12.81
CA PHE A 65 -8.52 9.62 14.05
C PHE A 65 -8.57 11.15 13.87
N THR A 66 -7.97 11.66 12.79
CA THR A 66 -8.03 13.09 12.44
C THR A 66 -9.46 13.51 12.13
N SER A 67 -10.22 12.72 11.37
CA SER A 67 -11.62 13.02 11.09
C SER A 67 -12.50 13.02 12.34
N MET A 68 -12.29 12.06 13.26
CA MET A 68 -12.97 12.05 14.56
C MET A 68 -12.62 13.29 15.39
N THR A 69 -11.35 13.66 15.42
CA THR A 69 -10.87 14.83 16.17
C THR A 69 -11.46 16.13 15.61
N PHE A 70 -11.53 16.27 14.28
CA PHE A 70 -12.13 17.44 13.64
C PHE A 70 -13.63 17.55 13.92
N LEU A 71 -14.35 16.43 13.86
CA LEU A 71 -15.77 16.39 14.21
C LEU A 71 -16.00 16.77 15.68
N LEU A 72 -15.18 16.28 16.61
CA LEU A 72 -15.24 16.67 18.02
C LEU A 72 -14.92 18.15 18.23
N LEU A 73 -13.88 18.68 17.58
CA LEU A 73 -13.53 20.09 17.63
C LEU A 73 -14.68 20.97 17.11
N HIS A 74 -15.32 20.57 16.02
CA HIS A 74 -16.50 21.24 15.48
C HIS A 74 -17.66 21.26 16.48
N ILE A 75 -17.98 20.13 17.11
CA ILE A 75 -19.03 20.04 18.13
C ILE A 75 -18.71 20.95 19.31
N ILE A 76 -17.49 20.86 19.86
CA ILE A 76 -17.05 21.68 20.99
C ILE A 76 -17.14 23.16 20.64
N TYR A 77 -16.65 23.57 19.46
CA TYR A 77 -16.73 24.96 19.03
C TYR A 77 -18.16 25.49 18.98
N GLN A 78 -19.09 24.74 18.40
CA GLN A 78 -20.50 25.16 18.31
C GLN A 78 -21.14 25.28 19.71
N ILE A 79 -20.83 24.35 20.62
CA ILE A 79 -21.27 24.44 22.02
C ILE A 79 -20.71 25.70 22.69
N THR A 80 -19.41 25.98 22.51
CA THR A 80 -18.78 27.17 23.11
C THR A 80 -19.36 28.47 22.59
N ILE A 81 -19.57 28.61 21.28
CA ILE A 81 -20.18 29.80 20.68
C ILE A 81 -21.62 29.99 21.18
N ASN A 82 -22.43 28.93 21.16
CA ASN A 82 -23.81 29.00 21.66
C ASN A 82 -23.87 29.37 23.15
N SER A 83 -22.95 28.85 23.97
CA SER A 83 -22.84 29.18 25.40
C SER A 83 -22.42 30.63 25.63
N LEU A 84 -21.42 31.13 24.89
CA LEU A 84 -20.95 32.52 25.00
C LEU A 84 -22.02 33.53 24.56
N LEU A 85 -22.82 33.19 23.54
CA LEU A 85 -23.95 34.00 23.09
C LEU A 85 -25.15 33.94 24.03
N ALA A 86 -25.39 32.83 24.73
CA ALA A 86 -26.41 32.76 25.77
C ALA A 86 -26.04 33.61 27.00
N GLY A 87 -24.75 33.92 27.18
CA GLY A 87 -24.23 34.76 28.26
C GLY A 87 -24.14 36.26 27.93
N ASP A 88 -24.64 36.74 26.79
CA ASP A 88 -24.57 38.14 26.31
C ASP A 88 -23.15 38.76 26.29
N ASN A 89 -22.10 37.93 26.30
CA ASN A 89 -20.71 38.39 26.38
C ASN A 89 -20.10 38.76 25.00
N ILE A 90 -20.86 38.62 23.91
CA ILE A 90 -20.39 38.88 22.54
C ILE A 90 -21.44 39.68 21.79
N GLU A 91 -21.07 40.87 21.31
CA GLU A 91 -21.92 41.67 20.42
C GLU A 91 -22.16 40.94 19.09
N PRO A 92 -23.40 40.92 18.58
CA PRO A 92 -23.77 40.17 17.37
C PRO A 92 -23.15 40.71 16.07
N ASN A 93 -22.44 41.85 16.12
CA ASN A 93 -21.86 42.55 14.97
C ASN A 93 -20.32 42.59 15.01
N PHE A 94 -19.67 41.57 15.58
CA PHE A 94 -18.24 41.35 15.39
C PHE A 94 -18.00 41.05 13.90
N ASN A 95 -17.76 42.09 13.11
CA ASN A 95 -17.49 41.97 11.69
C ASN A 95 -15.99 42.19 11.45
N CYS A 96 -15.29 41.10 11.15
CA CYS A 96 -13.95 41.08 10.55
C CYS A 96 -12.77 41.57 11.43
N SER A 97 -12.80 41.28 12.74
CA SER A 97 -11.59 41.39 13.56
C SER A 97 -10.51 40.37 13.15
N SER A 98 -9.22 40.64 13.36
CA SER A 98 -8.14 39.68 13.01
C SER A 98 -8.30 38.31 13.68
N TRP A 99 -8.89 38.27 14.87
CA TRP A 99 -9.17 37.03 15.61
C TRP A 99 -10.27 36.21 14.94
N GLU A 100 -11.37 36.86 14.56
CA GLU A 100 -12.48 36.23 13.84
C GLU A 100 -12.05 35.71 12.45
N ARG A 101 -11.22 36.47 11.72
CA ARG A 101 -10.65 36.02 10.43
C ARG A 101 -9.84 34.73 10.59
N SER A 102 -9.03 34.67 11.64
CA SER A 102 -8.18 33.50 11.93
C SER A 102 -9.02 32.28 12.33
N ILE A 103 -10.04 32.47 13.18
CA ILE A 103 -10.97 31.42 13.61
C ILE A 103 -11.77 30.87 12.43
N ARG A 104 -12.25 31.76 11.54
CA ARG A 104 -12.98 31.36 10.33
C ARG A 104 -12.10 30.52 9.39
N GLN A 105 -10.85 30.95 9.15
CA GLN A 105 -9.91 30.18 8.33
C GLN A 105 -9.52 28.84 8.96
N LEU A 106 -9.50 28.76 10.29
CA LEU A 106 -9.28 27.51 11.00
C LEU A 106 -10.44 26.52 10.79
N GLY A 107 -11.61 26.99 10.35
CA GLY A 107 -12.79 26.17 10.05
C GLY A 107 -13.96 26.35 11.00
N PHE A 108 -13.79 27.24 11.96
CA PHE A 108 -14.75 27.51 13.01
C PHE A 108 -15.61 28.70 12.58
N GLU A 109 -16.52 28.43 11.66
CA GLU A 109 -17.48 29.44 11.19
C GLU A 109 -18.74 29.41 12.07
N SER A 110 -19.13 30.59 12.57
CA SER A 110 -20.38 30.75 13.31
C SER A 110 -21.56 30.65 12.34
N VAL A 111 -22.43 29.65 12.53
CA VAL A 111 -23.59 29.36 11.64
C VAL A 111 -24.80 30.24 11.99
N ARG A 112 -24.62 31.30 12.77
CA ARG A 112 -25.73 32.11 13.29
C ARG A 112 -26.35 32.95 12.16
N GLY A 113 -27.57 32.62 11.76
CA GLY A 113 -28.32 33.31 10.69
C GLY A 113 -28.09 32.74 9.28
N ALA A 114 -27.32 31.65 9.15
CA ALA A 114 -27.07 30.98 7.88
C ALA A 114 -28.26 30.10 7.45
N ASP A 115 -28.54 30.05 6.15
CA ASP A 115 -29.47 29.07 5.59
C ASP A 115 -29.04 27.65 5.94
N ALA A 116 -30.01 26.74 6.11
CA ALA A 116 -29.76 25.34 6.47
C ALA A 116 -28.70 24.68 5.56
N GLY A 117 -28.66 25.04 4.27
CA GLY A 117 -27.66 24.56 3.31
C GLY A 117 -26.21 24.96 3.65
N ASN A 118 -25.99 26.20 4.11
CA ASN A 118 -24.65 26.66 4.49
C ASN A 118 -24.22 26.08 5.84
N GLY A 119 -25.15 25.88 6.77
CA GLY A 119 -24.87 25.15 8.01
C GLY A 119 -24.46 23.70 7.75
N ILE A 120 -25.20 23.00 6.89
CA ILE A 120 -24.92 21.60 6.51
C ILE A 120 -23.55 21.47 5.82
N ARG A 121 -23.17 22.42 4.96
CA ARG A 121 -21.87 22.47 4.27
C ARG A 121 -20.67 22.45 5.23
N VAL A 122 -20.79 23.01 6.42
CA VAL A 122 -19.69 23.07 7.41
C VAL A 122 -19.41 21.69 8.02
N PHE A 123 -20.45 20.88 8.24
CA PHE A 123 -20.35 19.57 8.90
C PHE A 123 -20.26 18.38 7.95
N ILE A 124 -20.84 18.47 6.74
CA ILE A 124 -20.83 17.38 5.75
C ILE A 124 -19.41 16.82 5.52
N PRO A 125 -18.38 17.65 5.29
CA PRO A 125 -17.04 17.15 5.04
C PRO A 125 -16.52 16.27 6.20
N ASP A 126 -16.68 16.71 7.45
CA ASP A 126 -16.13 16.00 8.60
C ASP A 126 -16.93 14.73 8.95
N ILE A 127 -18.28 14.79 8.85
CA ILE A 127 -19.15 13.62 9.04
C ILE A 127 -18.91 12.59 7.94
N GLY A 128 -18.89 13.03 6.69
CA GLY A 128 -18.69 12.18 5.53
C GLY A 128 -17.33 11.49 5.57
N MET A 129 -16.26 12.23 5.88
CA MET A 129 -14.92 11.66 6.01
C MET A 129 -14.79 10.69 7.18
N PHE A 130 -15.50 10.92 8.30
CA PHE A 130 -15.51 9.99 9.41
C PHE A 130 -16.23 8.70 9.05
N VAL A 131 -17.41 8.78 8.43
CA VAL A 131 -18.17 7.60 8.00
C VAL A 131 -17.40 6.80 6.96
N VAL A 132 -16.90 7.45 5.90
CA VAL A 132 -16.15 6.78 4.83
C VAL A 132 -14.83 6.20 5.36
N GLY A 133 -14.11 6.94 6.21
CA GLY A 133 -12.88 6.47 6.86
C GLY A 133 -13.13 5.26 7.75
N LEU A 134 -14.20 5.29 8.57
CA LEU A 134 -14.58 4.18 9.44
C LEU A 134 -15.01 2.95 8.64
N VAL A 135 -15.86 3.12 7.62
CA VAL A 135 -16.29 2.03 6.74
C VAL A 135 -15.11 1.40 6.03
N THR A 136 -14.21 2.21 5.47
CA THR A 136 -13.00 1.71 4.80
C THR A 136 -12.10 0.96 5.79
N TRP A 137 -11.90 1.48 6.99
CA TRP A 137 -11.09 0.83 8.03
C TRP A 137 -11.70 -0.49 8.52
N LEU A 138 -13.01 -0.52 8.80
CA LEU A 138 -13.71 -1.71 9.24
C LEU A 138 -13.73 -2.80 8.16
N LEU A 139 -13.97 -2.43 6.91
CA LEU A 139 -13.96 -3.39 5.80
C LEU A 139 -12.57 -3.99 5.60
N CYS A 140 -11.53 -3.16 5.62
CA CYS A 140 -10.18 -3.68 5.43
C CYS A 140 -9.70 -4.49 6.67
N ARG A 141 -10.17 -4.18 7.90
CA ARG A 141 -9.96 -5.04 9.08
C ARG A 141 -10.74 -6.36 9.00
N SER A 142 -11.98 -6.34 8.49
CA SER A 142 -12.78 -7.55 8.33
C SER A 142 -12.13 -8.53 7.35
N LEU A 143 -11.48 -8.02 6.31
CA LEU A 143 -10.69 -8.79 5.36
C LEU A 143 -9.50 -9.50 6.01
N GLU A 144 -8.79 -8.82 6.90
CA GLU A 144 -7.69 -9.42 7.66
C GLU A 144 -8.20 -10.57 8.52
N ASN A 145 -9.25 -10.37 9.31
CA ASN A 145 -9.81 -11.41 10.17
C ASN A 145 -10.31 -12.64 9.40
N VAL A 146 -11.06 -12.45 8.30
CA VAL A 146 -11.61 -13.55 7.49
C VAL A 146 -10.47 -14.34 6.84
N SER A 147 -9.44 -13.65 6.36
CA SER A 147 -8.30 -14.33 5.79
C SER A 147 -7.48 -15.10 6.81
N GLN A 148 -7.28 -14.53 8.01
CA GLN A 148 -6.45 -15.16 9.04
C GLN A 148 -7.11 -16.46 9.50
N HIS A 149 -8.44 -16.46 9.59
CA HIS A 149 -9.21 -17.68 9.83
C HIS A 149 -9.05 -18.72 8.71
N ASN A 150 -9.04 -18.29 7.44
CA ASN A 150 -8.83 -19.20 6.31
C ASN A 150 -7.39 -19.76 6.28
N SER A 151 -6.37 -18.95 6.58
CA SER A 151 -4.98 -19.45 6.61
C SER A 151 -4.74 -20.40 7.78
N ASP A 152 -5.34 -20.15 8.93
CA ASP A 152 -5.25 -21.05 10.09
C ASP A 152 -5.97 -22.38 9.80
N PHE A 153 -7.07 -22.34 9.03
CA PHE A 153 -7.79 -23.53 8.57
C PHE A 153 -7.00 -24.32 7.50
N GLU A 154 -6.40 -23.64 6.52
CA GLU A 154 -5.54 -24.28 5.51
C GLU A 154 -4.30 -24.93 6.12
N LEU A 155 -3.69 -24.31 7.14
CA LEU A 155 -2.56 -24.91 7.87
C LEU A 155 -2.98 -26.12 8.72
N ASP A 156 -4.16 -26.06 9.37
CA ASP A 156 -4.70 -27.17 10.18
C ASP A 156 -5.18 -28.35 9.32
N ASP A 157 -5.60 -28.12 8.07
CA ASP A 157 -5.89 -29.19 7.12
C ASP A 157 -4.60 -29.79 6.54
N GLN A 158 -3.59 -28.97 6.24
CA GLN A 158 -2.30 -29.46 5.74
C GLN A 158 -1.52 -30.25 6.80
N GLU A 159 -1.54 -29.84 8.07
CA GLU A 159 -0.94 -30.62 9.17
C GLU A 159 -1.66 -31.97 9.39
N LYS A 160 -2.97 -32.06 9.13
CA LYS A 160 -3.71 -33.32 9.20
C LYS A 160 -3.41 -34.24 8.03
N GLU A 161 -3.28 -33.71 6.82
CA GLU A 161 -2.88 -34.47 5.64
C GLU A 161 -1.47 -35.06 5.83
N ASP A 162 -0.52 -34.26 6.33
CA ASP A 162 0.84 -34.72 6.64
C ASP A 162 0.86 -35.81 7.76
N GLU A 163 0.00 -35.68 8.78
CA GLU A 163 -0.15 -36.71 9.82
C GLU A 163 -0.77 -38.02 9.31
N GLU A 164 -1.73 -37.95 8.38
CA GLU A 164 -2.35 -39.15 7.79
C GLU A 164 -1.40 -39.86 6.82
N GLU A 165 -0.62 -39.12 6.01
CA GLU A 165 0.43 -39.71 5.18
C GLU A 165 1.49 -40.43 6.03
N ASN A 166 1.92 -39.81 7.13
CA ASN A 166 2.93 -40.41 8.00
C ASN A 166 2.43 -41.68 8.70
N LYS A 167 1.17 -41.71 9.14
CA LYS A 167 0.51 -42.92 9.68
C LYS A 167 0.35 -44.02 8.62
N LYS A 168 0.09 -43.66 7.36
CA LYS A 168 0.01 -44.61 6.24
C LYS A 168 1.38 -45.21 5.92
N SER A 169 2.44 -44.40 6.00
CA SER A 169 3.83 -44.86 5.83
C SER A 169 4.27 -45.82 6.95
N GLU A 170 4.01 -45.48 8.22
CA GLU A 170 4.33 -46.38 9.35
C GLU A 170 3.56 -47.71 9.28
N LYS A 171 2.31 -47.69 8.79
CA LYS A 171 1.52 -48.91 8.61
C LYS A 171 2.08 -49.82 7.52
N LEU A 172 2.59 -49.25 6.43
CA LEU A 172 3.25 -49.99 5.35
C LEU A 172 4.57 -50.62 5.81
N GLU A 173 5.34 -49.95 6.67
CA GLU A 173 6.57 -50.51 7.26
C GLU A 173 6.30 -51.67 8.24
N LEU A 174 5.21 -51.59 9.02
CA LEU A 174 4.82 -52.65 9.96
C LEU A 174 4.25 -53.90 9.27
N GLU A 175 3.59 -53.75 8.11
CA GLU A 175 3.09 -54.88 7.32
C GLU A 175 4.22 -55.64 6.61
N ASP A 176 5.34 -54.98 6.26
CA ASP A 176 6.53 -55.62 5.67
C ASP A 176 7.36 -56.41 6.70
N GLU A 177 7.34 -56.00 7.98
CA GLU A 177 8.11 -56.66 9.06
C GLU A 177 7.40 -57.86 9.71
N LEU A 178 6.07 -57.97 9.56
CA LEU A 178 5.28 -59.12 10.07
C LEU A 178 5.24 -60.33 9.12
N LEU A 179 5.91 -60.27 7.97
CA LEU A 179 5.98 -61.36 6.98
C LEU A 179 7.14 -62.35 7.21
N PHE A 180 7.87 -62.26 8.34
CA PHE A 180 9.10 -63.02 8.56
C PHE A 180 9.20 -63.75 9.91
N GLU A 181 8.14 -64.40 10.39
CA GLU A 181 8.30 -65.46 11.39
C GLU A 181 7.31 -66.61 11.15
N ASP A 182 7.66 -67.52 10.23
CA ASP A 182 7.44 -68.96 10.43
C ASP A 182 8.26 -69.79 9.42
N PHE A 183 9.45 -70.25 9.81
CA PHE A 183 10.04 -71.47 9.24
C PHE A 183 11.14 -72.05 10.16
N GLU A 184 10.75 -73.00 11.02
CA GLU A 184 11.69 -73.90 11.69
C GLU A 184 11.62 -75.30 11.05
N LEU A 185 12.78 -75.71 10.51
CA LEU A 185 13.28 -77.07 10.30
C LEU A 185 12.66 -77.96 9.20
N GLY A 186 13.56 -78.42 8.33
CA GLY A 186 13.28 -79.21 7.14
C GLY A 186 12.91 -80.67 7.38
N ASP A 187 12.37 -81.30 6.35
CA ASP A 187 13.10 -82.32 5.59
C ASP A 187 12.34 -82.68 4.30
N GLU A 188 13.13 -82.96 3.26
CA GLU A 188 12.93 -83.83 2.10
C GLU A 188 11.64 -83.74 1.23
N ASP A 189 11.88 -83.28 -0.01
CA ASP A 189 11.47 -83.87 -1.29
C ASP A 189 9.98 -84.08 -1.70
N CYS A 190 9.63 -83.31 -2.75
CA CYS A 190 9.05 -83.75 -4.04
C CYS A 190 7.56 -83.48 -4.38
N GLU A 191 7.43 -82.93 -5.61
CA GLU A 191 6.32 -82.92 -6.59
C GLU A 191 5.14 -81.90 -6.47
N LEU A 192 5.06 -81.04 -7.51
CA LEU A 192 3.88 -80.25 -7.98
C LEU A 192 2.82 -81.18 -8.62
N PRO A 193 1.60 -80.72 -9.04
CA PRO A 193 0.74 -79.57 -8.68
C PRO A 193 -0.75 -79.99 -8.47
N GLU A 194 -1.67 -79.02 -8.27
CA GLU A 194 -2.97 -78.85 -9.00
C GLU A 194 -4.14 -78.25 -8.16
N GLU A 195 -4.67 -77.15 -8.71
CA GLU A 195 -6.08 -76.68 -8.80
C GLU A 195 -6.89 -76.29 -7.54
N GLU A 196 -7.35 -75.03 -7.47
CA GLU A 196 -8.72 -74.60 -7.87
C GLU A 196 -8.95 -73.09 -7.61
N GLU A 197 -9.76 -72.50 -8.49
CA GLU A 197 -10.22 -71.10 -8.56
C GLU A 197 -11.17 -70.72 -7.41
N VAL A 198 -11.33 -69.42 -7.07
CA VAL A 198 -12.63 -68.71 -6.94
C VAL A 198 -12.42 -67.18 -6.93
N ASP A 199 -13.12 -66.50 -7.83
CA ASP A 199 -13.32 -65.04 -7.97
C ASP A 199 -13.99 -64.35 -6.76
N VAL A 200 -13.60 -63.11 -6.43
CA VAL A 200 -14.53 -62.06 -5.95
C VAL A 200 -14.07 -60.65 -6.37
N GLU A 201 -14.86 -60.06 -7.28
CA GLU A 201 -15.23 -58.66 -7.54
C GLU A 201 -14.26 -57.47 -7.28
N ASP A 202 -13.94 -56.81 -8.40
CA ASP A 202 -13.70 -55.37 -8.57
C ASP A 202 -14.76 -54.48 -7.87
N GLY A 203 -14.31 -53.38 -7.27
CA GLY A 203 -15.20 -52.27 -6.94
C GLY A 203 -14.58 -51.20 -6.03
N GLU A 204 -14.32 -50.03 -6.64
CA GLU A 204 -14.29 -48.70 -5.98
C GLU A 204 -13.03 -48.26 -5.22
N LEU A 205 -11.87 -48.12 -5.90
CA LEU A 205 -10.73 -47.35 -5.35
C LEU A 205 -9.94 -46.51 -6.38
N GLU A 206 -10.53 -46.11 -7.52
CA GLU A 206 -9.82 -45.33 -8.56
C GLU A 206 -10.39 -43.93 -8.87
N GLU A 207 -11.21 -43.32 -8.01
CA GLU A 207 -11.76 -41.97 -8.30
C GLU A 207 -11.14 -40.80 -7.51
N ALA A 208 -10.29 -41.05 -6.50
CA ALA A 208 -9.68 -39.97 -5.71
C ALA A 208 -8.38 -39.40 -6.33
N ASP A 209 -7.53 -40.24 -6.93
CA ASP A 209 -6.18 -39.84 -7.38
C ASP A 209 -6.17 -39.13 -8.75
N VAL A 210 -7.24 -39.26 -9.53
CA VAL A 210 -7.34 -38.60 -10.85
C VAL A 210 -7.84 -37.14 -10.73
N GLU A 211 -8.65 -36.82 -9.71
CA GLU A 211 -9.22 -35.49 -9.55
C GLU A 211 -8.16 -34.45 -9.11
N GLU A 212 -7.19 -34.85 -8.30
CA GLU A 212 -6.09 -34.00 -7.83
C GLU A 212 -5.16 -33.54 -8.98
N SER A 213 -4.86 -34.45 -9.92
CA SER A 213 -4.04 -34.16 -11.12
C SER A 213 -4.68 -33.14 -12.06
N THR A 214 -6.01 -33.16 -12.20
CA THR A 214 -6.74 -32.21 -13.05
C THR A 214 -6.81 -30.82 -12.43
N LYS A 215 -7.02 -30.73 -11.10
CA LYS A 215 -6.98 -29.46 -10.35
C LYS A 215 -5.60 -28.81 -10.42
N MET A 216 -4.51 -29.56 -10.22
CA MET A 216 -3.15 -29.04 -10.36
C MET A 216 -2.85 -28.52 -11.78
N LYS A 217 -3.30 -29.22 -12.84
CA LYS A 217 -3.17 -28.74 -14.23
C LYS A 217 -3.93 -27.44 -14.48
N ILE A 218 -5.16 -27.34 -13.96
CA ILE A 218 -5.99 -26.14 -14.08
C ILE A 218 -5.35 -24.97 -13.31
N LEU A 219 -4.84 -25.19 -12.09
CA LEU A 219 -4.14 -24.18 -11.31
C LEU A 219 -2.86 -23.70 -12.00
N ARG A 220 -2.08 -24.60 -12.61
CA ARG A 220 -0.87 -24.24 -13.35
C ARG A 220 -1.18 -23.44 -14.63
N GLN A 221 -2.27 -23.79 -15.33
CA GLN A 221 -2.77 -23.02 -16.47
C GLN A 221 -3.28 -21.64 -16.05
N ILE A 222 -4.00 -21.54 -14.93
CA ILE A 222 -4.46 -20.26 -14.38
C ILE A 222 -3.26 -19.41 -13.95
N ALA A 223 -2.23 -20.00 -13.34
CA ALA A 223 -1.00 -19.31 -12.96
C ALA A 223 -0.20 -18.81 -14.18
N ASP A 224 -0.11 -19.60 -15.26
CA ASP A 224 0.56 -19.18 -16.51
C ASP A 224 -0.23 -18.10 -17.27
N VAL A 225 -1.56 -18.17 -17.24
CA VAL A 225 -2.42 -17.10 -17.78
C VAL A 225 -2.28 -15.83 -16.93
N ALA A 226 -2.22 -15.95 -15.60
CA ALA A 226 -2.04 -14.82 -14.71
C ALA A 226 -0.67 -14.16 -14.86
N SER A 227 0.40 -14.92 -15.06
CA SER A 227 1.76 -14.38 -15.27
C SER A 227 1.85 -13.61 -16.59
N LYS A 228 1.32 -14.19 -17.68
CA LYS A 228 1.21 -13.51 -18.99
C LYS A 228 0.34 -12.27 -18.93
N LEU A 229 -0.78 -12.32 -18.21
CA LEU A 229 -1.64 -11.16 -18.03
C LEU A 229 -0.94 -10.06 -17.21
N LYS A 230 -0.22 -10.42 -16.13
CA LYS A 230 0.60 -9.49 -15.33
C LYS A 230 1.66 -8.81 -16.20
N GLU A 231 2.32 -9.55 -17.08
CA GLU A 231 3.33 -9.02 -18.00
C GLU A 231 2.72 -8.10 -19.06
N ILE A 232 1.60 -8.50 -19.69
CA ILE A 232 0.89 -7.67 -20.68
C ILE A 232 0.37 -6.38 -20.04
N ILE A 233 -0.21 -6.47 -18.84
CA ILE A 233 -0.70 -5.30 -18.09
C ILE A 233 0.49 -4.39 -17.71
N GLY A 234 1.61 -4.95 -17.26
CA GLY A 234 2.82 -4.19 -16.94
C GLY A 234 3.38 -3.45 -18.16
N ASN A 235 3.53 -4.13 -19.29
CA ASN A 235 4.01 -3.56 -20.55
C ASN A 235 3.04 -2.52 -21.14
N LEU A 236 1.73 -2.75 -20.99
CA LEU A 236 0.70 -1.80 -21.39
C LEU A 236 0.74 -0.54 -20.52
N ILE A 237 0.86 -0.69 -19.20
CA ILE A 237 0.92 0.43 -18.26
C ILE A 237 2.19 1.27 -18.47
N THR A 238 3.34 0.64 -18.66
CA THR A 238 4.61 1.37 -18.83
C THR A 238 4.70 2.09 -20.18
N SER A 239 4.16 1.50 -21.25
CA SER A 239 4.12 2.11 -22.60
C SER A 239 2.99 3.14 -22.75
N ALA A 240 1.74 2.75 -22.43
CA ALA A 240 0.60 3.66 -22.51
C ALA A 240 0.70 4.78 -21.47
N GLY A 241 1.28 4.51 -20.30
CA GLY A 241 1.51 5.52 -19.26
C GLY A 241 2.34 6.71 -19.77
N LYS A 242 3.39 6.46 -20.57
CA LYS A 242 4.19 7.53 -21.20
C LYS A 242 3.34 8.42 -22.11
N VAL A 243 2.50 7.80 -22.95
CA VAL A 243 1.59 8.52 -23.84
C VAL A 243 0.57 9.33 -23.04
N VAL A 244 -0.10 8.70 -22.07
CA VAL A 244 -1.14 9.32 -21.24
C VAL A 244 -0.60 10.51 -20.47
N VAL A 245 0.56 10.38 -19.81
CA VAL A 245 1.21 11.48 -19.08
C VAL A 245 1.56 12.62 -20.02
N THR A 246 2.10 12.31 -21.21
CA THR A 246 2.46 13.33 -22.20
C THR A 246 1.22 14.11 -22.65
N ILE A 247 0.10 13.44 -22.94
CA ILE A 247 -1.17 14.09 -23.30
C ILE A 247 -1.68 14.97 -22.15
N LEU A 248 -1.68 14.46 -20.91
CA LEU A 248 -2.15 15.22 -19.74
C LEU A 248 -1.28 16.45 -19.45
N LEU A 249 0.04 16.37 -19.66
CA LEU A 249 0.95 17.52 -19.58
C LEU A 249 0.60 18.59 -20.62
N GLY A 250 0.30 18.19 -21.85
CA GLY A 250 -0.15 19.11 -22.90
C GLY A 250 -1.47 19.77 -22.55
N LEU A 251 -2.47 18.98 -22.14
CA LEU A 251 -3.80 19.48 -21.78
C LEU A 251 -3.74 20.46 -20.60
N THR A 252 -3.01 20.13 -19.54
CA THR A 252 -2.82 21.01 -18.37
C THR A 252 -2.07 22.29 -18.73
N GLY A 253 -1.03 22.21 -19.58
CA GLY A 253 -0.26 23.37 -20.04
C GLY A 253 -1.07 24.36 -20.88
N MET A 254 -1.97 23.85 -21.73
CA MET A 254 -2.84 24.67 -22.59
C MET A 254 -4.09 25.20 -21.87
N MET A 255 -4.53 24.55 -20.79
CA MET A 255 -5.80 24.83 -20.12
C MET A 255 -5.94 26.28 -19.62
N LEU A 256 -4.89 26.78 -18.98
CA LEU A 256 -4.84 28.14 -18.46
C LEU A 256 -3.42 28.68 -18.68
N PRO A 257 -3.18 29.53 -19.70
CA PRO A 257 -1.85 30.01 -20.01
C PRO A 257 -1.31 30.90 -18.87
N SER A 258 -0.27 30.45 -18.20
CA SER A 258 0.40 31.13 -17.11
C SER A 258 1.88 30.74 -17.01
N LEU A 259 2.64 31.44 -16.17
CA LEU A 259 4.04 31.10 -15.89
C LEU A 259 4.17 29.70 -15.26
N THR A 260 3.20 29.27 -14.45
CA THR A 260 3.19 27.92 -13.88
C THR A 260 2.78 26.88 -14.93
N SER A 261 1.82 27.19 -15.80
CA SER A 261 1.37 26.28 -16.86
C SER A 261 2.47 26.02 -17.90
N THR A 262 3.33 27.01 -18.11
CA THR A 262 4.49 26.98 -19.01
C THR A 262 5.44 25.82 -18.70
N VAL A 263 5.61 25.45 -17.43
CA VAL A 263 6.44 24.29 -17.03
C VAL A 263 5.86 22.99 -17.59
N TYR A 264 4.54 22.77 -17.48
CA TYR A 264 3.89 21.59 -18.04
C TYR A 264 3.94 21.61 -19.57
N PHE A 265 3.69 22.76 -20.18
CA PHE A 265 3.66 22.92 -21.62
C PHE A 265 5.04 22.68 -22.26
N PHE A 266 6.13 23.22 -21.69
CA PHE A 266 7.47 22.97 -22.20
C PHE A 266 7.96 21.54 -21.96
N THR A 267 7.61 20.93 -20.83
CA THR A 267 7.89 19.49 -20.63
C THR A 267 7.17 18.65 -21.69
N PHE A 268 5.90 18.95 -21.97
CA PHE A 268 5.15 18.32 -23.06
C PHE A 268 5.85 18.50 -24.42
N LEU A 269 6.20 19.74 -24.79
CA LEU A 269 6.89 20.02 -26.05
C LEU A 269 8.23 19.30 -26.14
N GLY A 270 9.00 19.25 -25.05
CA GLY A 270 10.27 18.53 -24.98
C GLY A 270 10.10 17.03 -25.22
N LEU A 271 9.11 16.41 -24.58
CA LEU A 271 8.79 14.98 -24.76
C LEU A 271 8.35 14.68 -26.20
N CYS A 272 7.43 15.47 -26.76
CA CYS A 272 6.96 15.31 -28.13
C CYS A 272 8.08 15.52 -29.16
N THR A 273 8.92 16.53 -28.95
CA THR A 273 10.07 16.81 -29.82
C THR A 273 11.07 15.64 -29.79
N TRP A 274 11.35 15.09 -28.62
CA TRP A 274 12.23 13.93 -28.48
C TRP A 274 11.68 12.71 -29.23
N TRP A 275 10.37 12.45 -29.10
CA TRP A 275 9.70 11.37 -29.82
C TRP A 275 9.74 11.58 -31.33
N SER A 276 9.57 12.83 -31.80
CA SER A 276 9.67 13.16 -33.22
C SER A 276 11.06 12.90 -33.80
N PHE A 277 12.12 12.91 -32.98
CA PHE A 277 13.48 12.56 -33.40
C PHE A 277 13.75 11.04 -33.41
N CYS A 278 12.74 10.21 -33.16
CA CYS A 278 12.85 8.75 -33.13
C CYS A 278 13.94 8.24 -32.16
N ARG A 279 14.24 8.99 -31.10
CA ARG A 279 15.21 8.59 -30.07
C ARG A 279 14.51 7.87 -28.93
N THR A 280 15.10 6.78 -28.47
CA THR A 280 14.67 6.13 -27.23
C THR A 280 14.93 7.06 -26.05
N PHE A 281 13.99 7.09 -25.10
CA PHE A 281 14.12 7.89 -23.89
C PHE A 281 14.63 6.98 -22.78
N ASP A 282 15.69 7.39 -22.08
CA ASP A 282 16.22 6.63 -20.94
C ASP A 282 15.13 6.50 -19.84
N PRO A 283 14.74 5.28 -19.43
CA PRO A 283 13.74 5.07 -18.39
C PRO A 283 14.02 5.85 -17.09
N LEU A 284 15.30 6.01 -16.72
CA LEU A 284 15.69 6.73 -15.51
C LEU A 284 15.37 8.22 -15.59
N LEU A 285 15.68 8.85 -16.74
CA LEU A 285 15.36 10.25 -16.98
C LEU A 285 13.84 10.46 -16.99
N PHE A 286 13.08 9.51 -17.55
CA PHE A 286 11.62 9.63 -17.62
C PHE A 286 11.01 9.53 -16.23
N SER A 287 11.50 8.59 -15.43
CA SER A 287 11.10 8.44 -14.02
C SER A 287 11.42 9.69 -13.21
N CYS A 288 12.62 10.25 -13.37
CA CYS A 288 13.02 11.51 -12.73
C CYS A 288 12.10 12.67 -13.13
N LEU A 289 11.81 12.84 -14.43
CA LEU A 289 10.85 13.83 -14.91
C LEU A 289 9.46 13.62 -14.31
N CYS A 290 8.96 12.39 -14.22
CA CYS A 290 7.67 12.10 -13.61
C CYS A 290 7.63 12.52 -12.14
N VAL A 291 8.67 12.21 -11.36
CA VAL A 291 8.79 12.61 -9.96
C VAL A 291 8.83 14.13 -9.81
N LEU A 292 9.64 14.82 -10.63
CA LEU A 292 9.71 16.29 -10.61
C LEU A 292 8.36 16.93 -10.95
N MET A 293 7.67 16.43 -11.99
CA MET A 293 6.35 16.92 -12.37
C MET A 293 5.26 16.59 -11.34
N ALA A 294 5.38 15.46 -10.62
CA ALA A 294 4.48 15.10 -9.53
C ALA A 294 4.64 16.06 -8.34
N ILE A 295 5.88 16.36 -7.93
CA ILE A 295 6.16 17.34 -6.87
C ILE A 295 5.68 18.73 -7.28
N PHE A 296 5.94 19.12 -8.53
CA PHE A 296 5.53 20.42 -9.06
C PHE A 296 3.99 20.56 -9.12
N SER A 297 3.27 19.54 -9.59
CA SER A 297 1.80 19.54 -9.61
C SER A 297 1.17 19.50 -8.22
N ALA A 298 1.72 18.73 -7.28
CA ALA A 298 1.29 18.76 -5.88
C ALA A 298 1.47 20.15 -5.25
N GLY A 299 2.64 20.76 -5.45
CA GLY A 299 2.91 22.13 -4.99
C GLY A 299 1.95 23.14 -5.61
N HIS A 300 1.68 23.02 -6.92
CA HIS A 300 0.75 23.90 -7.62
C HIS A 300 -0.68 23.78 -7.07
N LEU A 301 -1.17 22.56 -6.83
CA LEU A 301 -2.47 22.31 -6.19
C LEU A 301 -2.54 22.91 -4.78
N ILE A 302 -1.48 22.74 -3.98
CA ILE A 302 -1.37 23.33 -2.64
C ILE A 302 -1.45 24.86 -2.73
N THR A 303 -0.69 25.49 -3.64
CA THR A 303 -0.72 26.94 -3.83
C THR A 303 -2.10 27.44 -4.25
N LEU A 304 -2.76 26.78 -5.20
CA LEU A 304 -4.10 27.14 -5.66
C LEU A 304 -5.14 27.03 -4.54
N TYR A 305 -5.02 26.00 -3.70
CA TYR A 305 -5.92 25.80 -2.56
C TYR A 305 -5.66 26.85 -1.45
N LEU A 306 -4.40 27.08 -1.09
CA LEU A 306 -4.03 28.09 -0.09
C LEU A 306 -4.47 29.50 -0.50
N TYR A 307 -4.40 29.82 -1.79
CA TYR A 307 -4.89 31.11 -2.29
C TYR A 307 -6.40 31.33 -2.08
N GLN A 308 -7.18 30.27 -1.85
CA GLN A 308 -8.60 30.44 -1.52
C GLN A 308 -8.82 30.99 -0.09
N PHE A 309 -7.78 31.01 0.75
CA PHE A 309 -7.90 31.65 2.06
C PHE A 309 -7.82 33.17 1.93
N GLN A 310 -8.68 33.85 2.69
CA GLN A 310 -8.75 35.31 2.72
C GLN A 310 -7.39 35.97 3.01
N PHE A 311 -6.53 35.37 3.84
CA PHE A 311 -5.20 35.92 4.15
C PHE A 311 -4.34 36.10 2.89
N PHE A 312 -4.35 35.10 2.01
CA PHE A 312 -3.56 35.14 0.78
C PHE A 312 -4.19 36.03 -0.29
N GLN A 313 -5.52 36.11 -0.34
CA GLN A 313 -6.22 37.06 -1.22
C GLN A 313 -6.02 38.51 -0.78
N GLU A 314 -5.89 38.79 0.52
CA GLU A 314 -5.56 40.13 1.01
C GLU A 314 -4.09 40.49 0.72
N ALA A 315 -3.16 39.54 0.85
CA ALA A 315 -1.76 39.75 0.54
C ALA A 315 -1.50 39.93 -0.96
N VAL A 316 -2.23 39.19 -1.81
CA VAL A 316 -2.16 39.30 -3.27
C VAL A 316 -3.58 39.44 -3.83
N PRO A 317 -4.09 40.68 -3.97
CA PRO A 317 -5.45 40.94 -4.41
C PRO A 317 -5.78 40.34 -5.79
N PRO A 318 -7.02 39.87 -5.99
CA PRO A 318 -7.48 39.37 -7.27
C PRO A 318 -7.46 40.48 -8.32
N GLY A 319 -6.96 40.19 -9.53
CA GLY A 319 -6.78 41.17 -10.60
C GLY A 319 -5.43 41.88 -10.62
N ASN A 320 -4.54 41.61 -9.65
CA ASN A 320 -3.15 42.04 -9.73
C ASN A 320 -2.40 41.26 -10.85
N THR A 321 -1.44 41.91 -11.51
CA THR A 321 -0.58 41.30 -12.54
C THR A 321 0.07 40.00 -12.05
N TYR A 322 0.46 39.92 -10.77
CA TYR A 322 1.02 38.70 -10.19
C TYR A 322 0.04 37.52 -10.17
N ALA A 323 -1.21 37.75 -9.77
CA ALA A 323 -2.22 36.68 -9.75
C ALA A 323 -2.46 36.14 -11.16
N SER A 324 -2.56 37.03 -12.15
CA SER A 324 -2.71 36.65 -13.56
C SER A 324 -1.48 35.93 -14.10
N LEU A 325 -0.26 36.41 -13.79
CA LEU A 325 0.99 35.84 -14.29
C LEU A 325 1.19 34.40 -13.83
N PHE A 326 0.87 34.10 -12.57
CA PHE A 326 0.96 32.74 -12.02
C PHE A 326 -0.29 31.88 -12.27
N GLY A 327 -1.31 32.41 -12.96
CA GLY A 327 -2.55 31.67 -13.25
C GLY A 327 -3.40 31.40 -12.00
N ILE A 328 -3.24 32.21 -10.97
CA ILE A 328 -3.92 32.07 -9.70
C ILE A 328 -5.30 32.74 -9.81
N SER A 329 -6.35 31.97 -9.55
CA SER A 329 -7.74 32.43 -9.72
C SER A 329 -8.51 32.37 -8.39
N PRO A 330 -9.21 33.45 -8.00
CA PRO A 330 -10.04 33.48 -6.79
C PRO A 330 -11.37 32.78 -7.06
N VAL A 331 -11.39 31.45 -6.93
CA VAL A 331 -12.61 30.63 -7.14
C VAL A 331 -13.68 30.99 -6.11
N VAL A 332 -13.26 31.28 -4.88
CA VAL A 332 -14.14 31.67 -3.77
C VAL A 332 -13.88 33.11 -3.40
N GLN A 333 -14.95 33.89 -3.32
CA GLN A 333 -14.93 35.26 -2.81
C GLN A 333 -15.20 35.24 -1.31
N THR A 334 -14.38 35.97 -0.54
CA THR A 334 -14.53 36.09 0.91
C THR A 334 -14.97 37.50 1.27
N ASP A 335 -16.21 37.64 1.77
CA ASP A 335 -16.75 38.93 2.21
C ASP A 335 -16.79 39.01 3.75
N CYS A 336 -16.65 40.23 4.27
CA CYS A 336 -16.84 40.54 5.68
C CYS A 336 -18.31 40.81 6.04
N SER A 337 -19.19 41.04 5.06
CA SER A 337 -20.59 41.40 5.30
C SER A 337 -21.52 40.19 5.45
N HIS A 338 -21.17 39.07 4.81
CA HIS A 338 -21.93 37.81 4.87
C HIS A 338 -20.94 36.67 5.05
N THR A 339 -20.40 36.54 6.26
CA THR A 339 -19.28 35.63 6.54
C THR A 339 -19.66 34.18 6.26
N TRP A 340 -20.89 33.78 6.62
CA TRP A 340 -21.47 32.45 6.44
C TRP A 340 -21.84 32.05 5.00
N MET A 341 -21.67 32.94 4.01
CA MET A 341 -22.11 32.68 2.63
C MET A 341 -20.95 32.17 1.77
N PHE A 342 -21.10 30.96 1.22
CA PHE A 342 -20.20 30.48 0.18
C PHE A 342 -20.51 31.15 -1.15
N ARG A 343 -19.70 32.13 -1.54
CA ARG A 343 -19.82 32.76 -2.86
C ARG A 343 -18.73 32.27 -3.79
N VAL A 344 -19.13 31.48 -4.78
CA VAL A 344 -18.29 31.17 -5.94
C VAL A 344 -18.25 32.41 -6.82
N ASN A 345 -17.08 32.77 -7.32
CA ASN A 345 -16.90 33.93 -8.18
C ASN A 345 -17.64 33.74 -9.53
N PRO A 346 -18.71 34.52 -9.82
CA PRO A 346 -19.49 34.36 -11.05
C PRO A 346 -18.77 34.93 -12.28
N ASP A 347 -17.74 35.77 -12.09
CA ASP A 347 -17.02 36.44 -13.17
C ASP A 347 -15.93 35.55 -13.78
N LEU A 348 -15.67 34.37 -13.20
CA LEU A 348 -14.69 33.42 -13.72
C LEU A 348 -15.30 32.57 -14.83
N GLU A 349 -14.55 32.41 -15.92
CA GLU A 349 -14.87 31.45 -16.96
C GLU A 349 -14.67 30.00 -16.47
N TRP A 350 -15.36 29.06 -17.14
CA TRP A 350 -15.35 27.64 -16.81
C TRP A 350 -13.92 27.04 -16.74
N HIS A 351 -13.00 27.55 -17.55
CA HIS A 351 -11.61 27.08 -17.63
C HIS A 351 -10.88 27.17 -16.28
N HIS A 352 -11.18 28.21 -15.47
CA HIS A 352 -10.57 28.42 -14.17
C HIS A 352 -10.99 27.34 -13.15
N PHE A 353 -12.20 26.80 -13.27
CA PHE A 353 -12.70 25.73 -12.40
C PHE A 353 -12.16 24.35 -12.80
N VAL A 354 -11.95 24.13 -14.09
CA VAL A 354 -11.45 22.87 -14.62
C VAL A 354 -9.93 22.73 -14.44
N ASN A 355 -9.19 23.83 -14.39
CA ASN A 355 -7.73 23.80 -14.22
C ASN A 355 -7.25 23.01 -12.98
N PRO A 356 -7.75 23.25 -11.74
CA PRO A 356 -7.40 22.43 -10.58
C PRO A 356 -7.76 20.94 -10.74
N ILE A 357 -8.86 20.62 -11.43
CA ILE A 357 -9.28 19.23 -11.68
C ILE A 357 -8.29 18.54 -12.61
N MET A 358 -7.89 19.21 -13.70
CA MET A 358 -6.89 18.70 -14.64
C MET A 358 -5.53 18.47 -13.97
N LEU A 359 -5.11 19.40 -13.10
CA LEU A 359 -3.89 19.24 -12.29
C LEU A 359 -3.99 18.06 -11.33
N LEU A 360 -5.15 17.83 -10.70
CA LEU A 360 -5.37 16.69 -9.82
C LEU A 360 -5.30 15.37 -10.60
N VAL A 361 -5.91 15.29 -11.78
CA VAL A 361 -5.83 14.12 -12.66
C VAL A 361 -4.39 13.86 -13.11
N LEU A 362 -3.66 14.90 -13.52
CA LEU A 362 -2.24 14.79 -13.86
C LEU A 362 -1.42 14.29 -12.66
N TYR A 363 -1.62 14.86 -11.47
CA TYR A 363 -0.92 14.44 -10.26
C TYR A 363 -1.22 12.97 -9.92
N TYR A 364 -2.50 12.57 -9.95
CA TYR A 364 -2.90 11.19 -9.66
C TYR A 364 -2.30 10.20 -10.65
N THR A 365 -2.33 10.52 -11.94
CA THR A 365 -1.70 9.66 -12.95
C THR A 365 -0.19 9.55 -12.72
N LEU A 366 0.53 10.66 -12.55
CA LEU A 366 1.96 10.65 -12.25
C LEU A 366 2.28 9.85 -10.98
N ALA A 367 1.57 10.09 -9.87
CA ALA A 367 1.74 9.36 -8.63
C ALA A 367 1.47 7.86 -8.79
N THR A 368 0.45 7.49 -9.58
CA THR A 368 0.17 6.08 -9.86
C THR A 368 1.25 5.42 -10.69
N LEU A 369 1.78 6.10 -11.71
CA LEU A 369 2.91 5.60 -12.46
C LEU A 369 4.12 5.42 -11.52
N ILE A 370 4.53 6.47 -10.80
CA ILE A 370 5.70 6.42 -9.90
C ILE A 370 5.61 5.24 -8.94
N ARG A 371 4.44 5.01 -8.34
CA ARG A 371 4.20 3.86 -7.46
C ARG A 371 4.37 2.52 -8.19
N LEU A 372 3.81 2.39 -9.40
CA LEU A 372 3.92 1.17 -10.20
C LEU A 372 5.38 0.89 -10.60
N TRP A 373 6.14 1.92 -10.96
CA TRP A 373 7.58 1.82 -11.26
C TRP A 373 8.39 1.40 -10.03
N LEU A 374 8.06 1.92 -8.84
CA LEU A 374 8.74 1.55 -7.60
C LEU A 374 8.48 0.09 -7.24
N GLN A 375 7.23 -0.37 -7.40
CA GLN A 375 6.84 -1.75 -7.10
C GLN A 375 7.47 -2.75 -8.08
N GLU A 376 7.59 -2.41 -9.36
CA GLU A 376 8.30 -3.24 -10.35
C GLU A 376 9.79 -3.39 -10.00
N SER A 377 10.43 -2.32 -9.51
CA SER A 377 11.82 -2.38 -9.05
C SER A 377 11.99 -3.24 -7.80
N GLU A 378 11.02 -3.24 -6.88
CA GLU A 378 11.05 -4.07 -5.67
C GLU A 378 10.84 -5.56 -6.01
N ASP A 379 9.86 -5.88 -6.87
CA ASP A 379 9.58 -7.25 -7.34
C ASP A 379 10.81 -7.87 -8.05
N MET A 380 11.55 -7.07 -8.83
CA MET A 380 12.77 -7.54 -9.53
C MET A 380 13.90 -7.88 -8.54
N GLN A 381 14.15 -7.03 -7.54
CA GLN A 381 15.18 -7.29 -6.51
C GLN A 381 14.85 -8.50 -5.64
N VAL A 382 13.58 -8.76 -5.35
CA VAL A 382 13.17 -9.93 -4.56
C VAL A 382 13.38 -11.21 -5.38
N LYS A 383 13.05 -11.20 -6.68
CA LYS A 383 13.30 -12.35 -7.57
C LYS A 383 14.77 -12.64 -7.78
N GLU A 384 15.62 -11.62 -7.93
CA GLU A 384 17.07 -11.81 -8.01
C GLU A 384 17.61 -12.46 -6.73
N LYS A 385 17.21 -11.96 -5.55
CA LYS A 385 17.63 -12.55 -4.27
C LYS A 385 17.10 -13.97 -4.04
N ALA A 386 15.88 -14.27 -4.51
CA ALA A 386 15.31 -15.62 -4.41
C ALA A 386 16.01 -16.59 -5.38
N GLY A 387 16.28 -16.18 -6.63
CA GLY A 387 17.02 -16.98 -7.61
C GLY A 387 18.47 -17.24 -7.19
N GLU A 388 19.14 -16.27 -6.56
CA GLU A 388 20.47 -16.47 -5.96
C GLU A 388 20.46 -17.42 -4.75
N THR A 389 19.32 -17.61 -4.11
CA THR A 389 19.16 -18.55 -2.99
C THR A 389 18.86 -19.97 -3.49
N GLU A 390 18.07 -20.12 -4.55
CA GLU A 390 17.75 -21.42 -5.18
C GLU A 390 18.92 -21.97 -6.02
N GLU A 391 19.68 -21.15 -6.74
CA GLU A 391 20.88 -21.61 -7.48
C GLU A 391 22.02 -22.06 -6.56
N ARG A 392 21.92 -21.82 -5.25
CA ARG A 392 22.93 -22.21 -4.25
C ARG A 392 22.63 -23.54 -3.55
N GLU A 393 21.50 -24.17 -3.83
CA GLU A 393 21.10 -25.45 -3.23
C GLU A 393 21.17 -26.61 -4.24
N GLU A 394 22.38 -27.10 -4.54
CA GLU A 394 22.70 -28.50 -4.90
C GLU A 394 24.22 -28.76 -4.73
N PRO A 395 24.67 -30.00 -4.46
CA PRO A 395 25.37 -30.30 -3.21
C PRO A 395 26.90 -30.17 -3.32
N GLU A 396 27.48 -29.22 -2.61
CA GLU A 396 28.81 -29.38 -2.03
C GLU A 396 28.78 -29.13 -0.54
N SER A 397 29.26 -30.14 0.19
CA SER A 397 29.40 -30.25 1.63
C SER A 397 29.93 -29.00 2.34
N SER A 398 29.37 -28.77 3.53
CA SER A 398 29.92 -28.06 4.70
C SER A 398 29.22 -26.72 5.03
N GLU A 399 28.16 -26.89 5.83
CA GLU A 399 27.65 -26.02 6.91
C GLU A 399 27.86 -24.49 6.81
N SER A 400 26.76 -23.76 6.61
CA SER A 400 26.40 -22.62 7.49
C SER A 400 25.01 -22.06 7.20
N ASN A 401 23.97 -22.75 7.69
CA ASN A 401 22.64 -22.16 7.82
C ASN A 401 22.61 -21.19 9.02
N MET A 402 22.32 -19.93 8.74
CA MET A 402 22.00 -18.89 9.74
C MET A 402 20.68 -19.25 10.43
N THR A 403 20.76 -20.19 11.37
CA THR A 403 19.67 -20.49 12.29
C THR A 403 19.52 -19.33 13.25
N VAL A 404 18.28 -18.88 13.44
CA VAL A 404 17.91 -17.84 14.41
C VAL A 404 18.40 -18.30 15.79
N TYR A 405 19.50 -17.70 16.26
CA TYR A 405 20.11 -18.07 17.53
C TYR A 405 19.20 -17.65 18.68
N THR A 406 18.52 -18.61 19.29
CA THR A 406 17.79 -18.41 20.55
C THR A 406 18.75 -17.97 21.66
N ALA A 407 18.27 -17.10 22.55
CA ALA A 407 19.09 -16.45 23.59
C ALA A 407 19.80 -17.46 24.52
N GLU A 408 19.27 -18.67 24.67
CA GLU A 408 19.88 -19.75 25.44
C GLU A 408 21.15 -20.31 24.80
N LYS A 409 21.22 -20.41 23.47
CA LYS A 409 22.40 -20.92 22.76
C LYS A 409 23.59 -19.97 22.89
N LYS A 410 23.34 -18.65 22.91
CA LYS A 410 24.37 -17.63 23.21
C LYS A 410 24.89 -17.72 24.64
N ARG A 411 24.02 -17.98 25.63
CA ARG A 411 24.44 -18.17 27.04
C ARG A 411 25.25 -19.45 27.25
N GLN A 412 25.00 -20.51 26.49
CA GLN A 412 25.81 -21.73 26.55
C GLN A 412 27.21 -21.52 25.96
N LEU A 413 27.31 -20.84 24.81
CA LEU A 413 28.60 -20.54 24.18
C LEU A 413 29.47 -19.62 25.05
N TRP A 414 28.88 -18.63 25.73
CA TRP A 414 29.60 -17.76 26.67
C TRP A 414 30.16 -18.55 27.88
N ARG A 415 29.40 -19.51 28.42
CA ARG A 415 29.88 -20.39 29.51
C ARG A 415 31.01 -21.31 29.05
N MET A 416 30.92 -21.90 27.85
CA MET A 416 31.96 -22.77 27.31
C MET A 416 33.27 -22.02 27.02
N ALA A 417 33.19 -20.75 26.61
CA ALA A 417 34.37 -19.94 26.32
C ALA A 417 35.13 -19.48 27.58
N HIS A 418 34.49 -19.43 28.75
CA HIS A 418 35.09 -18.84 29.96
C HIS A 418 35.49 -19.85 31.05
N TYR A 419 35.13 -21.13 30.91
CA TYR A 419 35.49 -22.18 31.90
C TYR A 419 36.41 -23.29 31.36
N ARG A 420 36.97 -23.15 30.17
CA ARG A 420 37.76 -24.21 29.52
C ARG A 420 39.27 -23.98 29.62
N THR A 421 39.79 -23.84 30.83
CA THR A 421 41.23 -23.99 31.12
C THR A 421 41.40 -24.38 32.58
N ASP A 422 41.19 -25.66 32.94
CA ASP A 422 41.94 -26.25 34.07
C ASP A 422 41.97 -27.79 34.16
N GLU A 423 41.84 -28.55 33.06
CA GLU A 423 41.89 -30.04 33.16
C GLU A 423 42.73 -30.73 32.06
N ARG A 424 43.94 -30.23 31.76
CA ARG A 424 44.95 -31.00 30.99
C ARG A 424 46.36 -30.86 31.53
N HIS A 425 46.52 -30.82 32.84
CA HIS A 425 47.78 -31.18 33.49
C HIS A 425 47.50 -32.43 34.31
N LEU A 426 47.74 -33.60 33.72
CA LEU A 426 48.16 -34.83 34.41
C LEU A 426 48.33 -35.97 33.39
N LEU A 427 49.54 -36.53 33.38
CA LEU A 427 49.91 -37.88 32.93
C LEU A 427 50.03 -38.10 31.40
N THR A 428 51.25 -37.98 30.86
CA THR A 428 51.99 -39.18 30.38
C THR A 428 53.48 -38.89 30.20
N THR A 429 54.29 -39.70 30.87
CA THR A 429 55.75 -39.77 30.85
C THR A 429 56.23 -40.85 29.87
N GLN A 430 57.52 -40.75 29.51
CA GLN A 430 58.48 -41.80 29.05
C GLN A 430 58.96 -41.80 27.59
N ASP A 431 60.27 -41.50 27.51
CA ASP A 431 61.36 -42.15 26.76
C ASP A 431 61.35 -42.12 25.22
N GLY A 432 62.45 -41.84 24.50
CA GLY A 432 63.84 -41.58 24.84
C GLY A 432 64.74 -41.74 23.61
N CYS A 433 65.66 -40.79 23.40
CA CYS A 433 66.97 -40.86 22.73
C CYS A 433 67.11 -41.22 21.23
N SER A 434 67.61 -40.28 20.40
CA SER A 434 68.99 -40.27 19.84
C SER A 434 69.20 -39.09 18.87
N THR A 435 70.35 -38.42 19.01
CA THR A 435 70.90 -37.28 18.25
C THR A 435 71.79 -37.80 17.08
N PRO A 436 72.71 -37.04 16.41
CA PRO A 436 73.00 -35.59 16.33
C PRO A 436 73.35 -35.07 14.90
N GLU A 437 73.89 -33.84 14.84
CA GLU A 437 74.83 -33.25 13.87
C GLU A 437 74.28 -32.24 12.85
N VAL A 438 74.95 -31.12 12.51
CA VAL A 438 76.05 -30.29 13.07
C VAL A 438 75.99 -28.97 12.28
N CYS A 439 76.47 -27.90 12.91
CA CYS A 439 76.67 -26.52 12.46
C CYS A 439 77.21 -26.30 11.03
N VAL A 440 76.80 -25.22 10.35
CA VAL A 440 77.48 -23.89 10.28
C VAL A 440 76.41 -22.82 10.04
#